data_AF-A0A1C7I7J9-F1
#
_entry.id   AF-A0A1C7I7J9-F1
#
_cell.length_a   1.000
_cell.length_b   1.000
_cell.length_c   1.000
_cell.angle_alpha   90.00
_cell.angle_beta   90.00
_cell.angle_gamma   90.00
#
_symmetry.space_group_name_H-M   'P 1'
#
loop_
_entity.id
_entity.type
_entity.pdbx_description
1 polymer ?
#
loop_
_entity_poly.entity_id
_entity_poly.type
_entity_poly.pdbx_seq_one_letter_code
_entity_poly.pdbx_strand_id
1 'polypeptide(L)'
;MTPDELYTQAKESSVLSQEVTDTLLESLEYSSISFLNQAVEILSVFRARLERGDRITVEDSGDVLNLKIFRKYVENTFSDYIYDHVFAEEREQKRSYFHLDACEGGYSLVLAEDGKQNLFEWISSPNERFSFVYMKATNIVYIKNIRTGDYFPFISENGKYCRYDKVQGMLVEV
;
A
#
# COMPACT_ATOMS: atom_id res chain seq x y z
N MET A 1 -4.58 -4.81 -20.40
CA MET A 1 -5.83 -4.03 -20.27
C MET A 1 -5.57 -2.68 -19.61
N THR A 2 -6.20 -1.60 -20.07
CA THR A 2 -6.18 -0.28 -19.40
C THR A 2 -7.15 -0.24 -18.20
N PRO A 3 -7.01 0.72 -17.26
CA PRO A 3 -7.94 0.85 -16.14
C PRO A 3 -9.42 1.01 -16.56
N ASP A 4 -9.68 1.76 -17.64
CA ASP A 4 -11.03 1.97 -18.15
C ASP A 4 -11.63 0.70 -18.75
N GLU A 5 -10.82 -0.10 -19.45
CA GLU A 5 -11.21 -1.40 -19.99
C GLU A 5 -11.50 -2.41 -18.86
N LEU A 6 -10.68 -2.43 -17.81
CA LEU A 6 -10.93 -3.26 -16.60
C LEU A 6 -12.26 -2.91 -15.96
N TYR A 7 -12.53 -1.61 -15.76
CA TYR A 7 -13.77 -1.15 -15.15
C TYR A 7 -14.99 -1.49 -16.02
N THR A 8 -14.86 -1.32 -17.34
CA THR A 8 -15.91 -1.65 -18.29
C THR A 8 -16.23 -3.15 -18.28
N GLN A 9 -15.20 -4.01 -18.32
CA GLN A 9 -15.39 -5.45 -18.19
C GLN A 9 -16.05 -5.82 -16.87
N ALA A 10 -15.60 -5.24 -15.75
CA ALA A 10 -16.19 -5.53 -14.43
C ALA A 10 -17.67 -5.15 -14.34
N LYS A 11 -18.07 -4.07 -15.02
CA LYS A 11 -19.45 -3.57 -15.00
C LYS A 11 -20.39 -4.38 -15.91
N GLU A 12 -19.90 -4.83 -17.06
CA GLU A 12 -20.75 -5.31 -18.15
C GLU A 12 -20.64 -6.83 -18.41
N SER A 13 -19.47 -7.42 -18.16
CA SER A 13 -19.21 -8.82 -18.49
C SER A 13 -19.96 -9.78 -17.58
N SER A 14 -20.58 -10.82 -18.13
CA SER A 14 -21.10 -11.96 -17.35
C SER A 14 -20.02 -13.00 -17.04
N VAL A 15 -18.77 -12.73 -17.41
CA VAL A 15 -17.60 -13.59 -17.20
C VAL A 15 -16.52 -12.81 -16.47
N LEU A 16 -15.99 -13.38 -15.38
CA LEU A 16 -14.73 -12.94 -14.80
C LEU A 16 -13.61 -13.57 -15.63
N SER A 17 -13.01 -12.77 -16.51
CA SER A 17 -12.00 -13.25 -17.44
C SER A 17 -10.68 -13.53 -16.75
N GLN A 18 -9.89 -14.43 -17.35
CA GLN A 18 -8.52 -14.68 -16.92
C GLN A 18 -7.69 -13.39 -17.05
N GLU A 19 -7.89 -12.63 -18.12
CA GLU A 19 -7.17 -11.35 -18.35
C GLU A 19 -7.42 -10.32 -17.23
N VAL A 20 -8.66 -10.20 -16.73
CA VAL A 20 -8.96 -9.32 -15.58
C VAL A 20 -8.25 -9.82 -14.33
N THR A 21 -8.28 -11.13 -14.10
CA THR A 21 -7.64 -11.74 -12.93
C THR A 21 -6.13 -11.55 -12.96
N ASP A 22 -5.49 -11.86 -14.08
CA ASP A 22 -4.05 -11.72 -14.29
C ASP A 22 -3.63 -10.26 -14.16
N THR A 23 -4.36 -9.33 -14.78
CA THR A 23 -4.06 -7.90 -14.67
C THR A 23 -4.15 -7.41 -13.23
N LEU A 24 -5.17 -7.85 -12.47
CA LEU A 24 -5.28 -7.52 -11.06
C LEU A 24 -4.11 -8.12 -10.27
N LEU A 25 -3.74 -9.38 -10.48
CA LEU A 25 -2.64 -10.03 -9.77
C LEU A 25 -1.27 -9.42 -10.10
N GLU A 26 -0.99 -9.15 -11.37
CA GLU A 26 0.24 -8.47 -11.81
C GLU A 26 0.36 -7.07 -11.18
N SER A 27 -0.73 -6.32 -11.09
CA SER A 27 -0.73 -5.00 -10.45
C SER A 27 -0.40 -5.06 -8.95
N LEU A 28 -0.62 -6.22 -8.32
CA LEU A 28 -0.38 -6.44 -6.90
C LEU A 28 1.02 -6.93 -6.57
N GLU A 29 1.81 -7.35 -7.56
CA GLU A 29 3.25 -7.63 -7.37
C GLU A 29 3.99 -6.41 -6.82
N TYR A 30 3.57 -5.21 -7.22
CA TYR A 30 4.14 -3.96 -6.72
C TYR A 30 3.55 -3.52 -5.37
N SER A 31 2.44 -4.15 -4.94
CA SER A 31 1.75 -3.91 -3.67
C SER A 31 1.56 -2.43 -3.32
N SER A 32 1.48 -1.56 -4.34
CA SER A 32 1.34 -0.12 -4.13
C SER A 32 -0.10 0.21 -3.78
N ILE A 33 -0.29 1.23 -2.94
CA ILE A 33 -1.63 1.62 -2.49
C ILE A 33 -2.57 1.96 -3.65
N SER A 34 -2.05 2.51 -4.76
CA SER A 34 -2.87 2.82 -5.93
C SER A 34 -3.40 1.56 -6.60
N PHE A 35 -2.56 0.54 -6.80
CA PHE A 35 -2.99 -0.72 -7.40
C PHE A 35 -3.92 -1.49 -6.47
N LEU A 36 -3.63 -1.49 -5.16
CA LEU A 36 -4.51 -2.09 -4.15
C LEU A 36 -5.90 -1.45 -4.17
N ASN A 37 -5.98 -0.11 -4.22
CA ASN A 37 -7.26 0.59 -4.27
C ASN A 37 -8.01 0.33 -5.58
N GLN A 38 -7.29 0.28 -6.72
CA GLN A 38 -7.90 -0.08 -8.01
C GLN A 38 -8.48 -1.50 -7.97
N ALA A 39 -7.76 -2.47 -7.38
CA ALA A 39 -8.26 -3.83 -7.22
C ALA A 39 -9.53 -3.87 -6.34
N VAL A 40 -9.53 -3.11 -5.23
CA VAL A 40 -10.72 -2.96 -4.37
C VAL A 40 -11.91 -2.41 -5.16
N GLU A 41 -11.73 -1.36 -5.96
CA GLU A 41 -12.79 -0.77 -6.76
C GLU A 41 -13.38 -1.78 -7.75
N ILE A 42 -12.53 -2.46 -8.51
CA ILE A 42 -12.95 -3.46 -9.50
C ILE A 42 -13.68 -4.64 -8.84
N LEU A 43 -13.13 -5.19 -7.75
CA LEU A 43 -13.76 -6.30 -7.03
C LEU A 43 -15.08 -5.87 -6.35
N SER A 44 -15.19 -4.62 -5.91
CA SER A 44 -16.43 -4.07 -5.34
C SER A 44 -17.54 -3.95 -6.38
N VAL A 45 -17.21 -3.66 -7.65
CA VAL A 45 -18.18 -3.70 -8.75
C VAL A 45 -18.74 -5.12 -8.93
N PHE A 46 -17.86 -6.13 -8.95
CA PHE A 46 -18.29 -7.53 -9.03
C PHE A 46 -19.15 -7.94 -7.82
N ARG A 47 -18.76 -7.55 -6.61
CA ARG A 47 -19.55 -7.77 -5.39
C ARG A 47 -20.97 -7.21 -5.53
N ALA A 48 -21.11 -5.94 -5.90
CA ALA A 48 -22.41 -5.26 -6.00
C ALA A 48 -23.31 -5.90 -7.07
N ARG A 49 -22.74 -6.43 -8.15
CA ARG A 49 -23.47 -7.18 -9.18
C ARG A 49 -23.98 -8.52 -8.65
N LEU A 50 -23.14 -9.26 -7.93
CA LEU A 50 -23.55 -10.52 -7.30
C LEU A 50 -24.62 -10.32 -6.21
N GLU A 51 -24.55 -9.24 -5.44
CA GLU A 51 -25.59 -8.87 -4.46
C GLU A 51 -26.94 -8.57 -5.12
N ARG A 52 -26.92 -8.01 -6.34
CA ARG A 52 -28.11 -7.78 -7.17
C ARG A 52 -28.69 -9.06 -7.79
N GLY A 53 -27.91 -10.13 -7.82
CA GLY A 53 -28.28 -11.41 -8.41
C GLY A 53 -27.77 -11.64 -9.83
N ASP A 54 -26.80 -10.85 -10.31
CA ASP A 54 -26.15 -11.10 -11.59
C ASP A 54 -25.46 -12.48 -11.57
N ARG A 55 -25.53 -13.19 -12.70
CA ARG A 55 -24.81 -14.45 -12.90
C ARG A 55 -23.47 -14.15 -13.55
N ILE A 56 -22.39 -14.35 -12.80
CA ILE A 56 -21.03 -14.20 -13.29
C ILE A 56 -20.34 -15.56 -13.27
N THR A 57 -19.67 -15.93 -14.35
CA THR A 57 -18.94 -17.21 -14.46
C THR A 57 -17.43 -16.95 -14.48
N VAL A 58 -16.64 -17.73 -13.78
CA VAL A 58 -15.17 -17.66 -13.88
C VAL A 58 -14.73 -18.37 -15.16
N GLU A 59 -13.91 -17.72 -15.99
CA GLU A 59 -13.47 -18.28 -17.28
C GLU A 59 -12.70 -19.59 -17.10
N ASP A 60 -11.73 -19.64 -16.20
CA ASP A 60 -10.83 -20.79 -16.03
C ASP A 60 -11.51 -22.04 -15.46
N SER A 61 -12.41 -21.86 -14.48
CA SER A 61 -13.06 -22.99 -13.80
C SER A 61 -14.46 -23.30 -14.33
N GLY A 62 -15.09 -22.36 -15.04
CA GLY A 62 -16.50 -22.45 -15.42
C GLY A 62 -17.48 -22.33 -14.25
N ASP A 63 -17.00 -22.01 -13.05
CA ASP A 63 -17.85 -21.89 -11.87
C ASP A 63 -18.72 -20.64 -11.95
N VAL A 64 -20.01 -20.81 -11.68
CA VAL A 64 -20.93 -19.69 -11.51
C VAL A 64 -20.76 -19.11 -10.11
N LEU A 65 -20.25 -17.89 -10.04
CA LEU A 65 -20.07 -17.16 -8.81
C LEU A 65 -21.42 -16.82 -8.19
N ASN A 66 -21.58 -17.18 -6.93
CA ASN A 66 -22.49 -16.52 -6.02
C ASN A 66 -21.67 -15.73 -4.99
N LEU A 67 -22.31 -14.86 -4.20
CA LEU A 67 -21.61 -14.00 -3.24
C LEU A 67 -20.70 -14.79 -2.27
N LYS A 68 -21.11 -16.01 -1.88
CA LYS A 68 -20.30 -16.88 -0.99
C LYS A 68 -19.06 -17.42 -1.68
N ILE A 69 -19.17 -17.85 -2.93
CA ILE A 69 -18.03 -18.34 -3.72
C ILE A 69 -17.09 -17.18 -4.02
N PHE A 70 -17.62 -16.03 -4.45
CA PHE A 70 -16.84 -14.84 -4.75
C PHE A 70 -16.06 -14.35 -3.53
N ARG A 71 -16.70 -14.34 -2.35
CA ARG A 71 -16.00 -14.03 -1.09
C ARG A 71 -14.80 -14.92 -0.85
N LYS A 72 -14.97 -16.25 -0.96
CA LYS A 72 -13.87 -17.20 -0.78
C LYS A 72 -12.78 -17.01 -1.84
N TYR A 73 -13.16 -16.70 -3.06
CA TYR A 73 -12.21 -16.38 -4.11
C TYR A 73 -11.38 -15.15 -3.74
N VAL A 74 -12.01 -14.07 -3.29
CA VAL A 74 -11.27 -12.86 -2.88
C VAL A 74 -10.37 -13.13 -1.67
N GLU A 75 -10.87 -13.87 -0.67
CA GLU A 75 -10.12 -14.24 0.55
C GLU A 75 -8.89 -15.11 0.26
N ASN A 76 -8.96 -16.01 -0.73
CA ASN A 76 -7.87 -16.94 -1.04
C ASN A 76 -6.86 -16.38 -2.06
N THR A 77 -7.28 -15.41 -2.88
CA THR A 77 -6.49 -14.92 -4.02
C THR A 77 -5.80 -13.58 -3.73
N PHE A 78 -6.40 -12.74 -2.89
CA PHE A 78 -5.94 -11.37 -2.65
C PHE A 78 -5.47 -11.16 -1.21
N SER A 79 -4.79 -10.04 -0.96
CA SER A 79 -4.31 -9.69 0.38
C SER A 79 -5.45 -9.38 1.35
N ASP A 80 -5.19 -9.53 2.65
CA ASP A 80 -6.11 -9.13 3.74
C ASP A 80 -6.60 -7.68 3.54
N TYR A 81 -5.75 -6.78 3.05
CA TYR A 81 -6.12 -5.40 2.72
C TYR A 81 -7.30 -5.36 1.73
N ILE A 82 -7.16 -6.03 0.59
CA ILE A 82 -8.19 -6.02 -0.45
C ILE A 82 -9.47 -6.66 0.06
N TYR A 83 -9.35 -7.83 0.70
CA TYR A 83 -10.49 -8.54 1.26
C TYR A 83 -11.26 -7.66 2.24
N ASP A 84 -10.57 -7.07 3.22
CA ASP A 84 -11.18 -6.23 4.25
C ASP A 84 -11.83 -4.98 3.66
N HIS A 85 -11.30 -4.40 2.57
CA HIS A 85 -11.90 -3.22 1.95
C HIS A 85 -13.08 -3.56 1.04
N VAL A 86 -13.04 -4.69 0.32
CA VAL A 86 -14.16 -5.17 -0.52
C VAL A 86 -15.34 -5.58 0.35
N PHE A 87 -15.11 -6.12 1.56
CA PHE A 87 -16.13 -6.62 2.48
C PHE A 87 -16.19 -5.86 3.82
N ALA A 88 -15.84 -4.58 3.81
CA ALA A 88 -15.64 -3.71 4.98
C ALA A 88 -16.79 -3.65 6.01
N GLU A 89 -17.99 -4.12 5.66
CA GLU A 89 -19.17 -4.10 6.53
C GLU A 89 -19.24 -5.28 7.52
N GLU A 90 -18.28 -6.23 7.46
CA GLU A 90 -18.45 -7.52 8.15
C GLU A 90 -17.36 -7.89 9.18
N ARG A 91 -16.32 -7.07 9.36
CA ARG A 91 -15.29 -7.24 10.41
C ARG A 91 -14.72 -5.88 10.86
N GLU A 92 -14.15 -5.82 12.08
CA GLU A 92 -13.25 -4.73 12.45
C GLU A 92 -12.06 -4.72 11.48
N GLN A 93 -11.89 -3.63 10.73
CA GLN A 93 -10.79 -3.49 9.78
C GLN A 93 -9.44 -3.62 10.51
N LYS A 94 -8.63 -4.60 10.10
CA LYS A 94 -7.26 -4.70 10.60
C LYS A 94 -6.47 -3.49 10.12
N ARG A 95 -5.63 -2.93 11.00
CA ARG A 95 -4.69 -1.88 10.61
C ARG A 95 -3.71 -2.45 9.59
N SER A 96 -3.69 -1.85 8.41
CA SER A 96 -2.69 -2.13 7.37
C SER A 96 -1.56 -1.12 7.47
N TYR A 97 -0.33 -1.59 7.26
CA TYR A 97 0.89 -0.78 7.34
C TYR A 97 1.53 -0.68 5.96
N PHE A 98 2.23 0.43 5.72
CA PHE A 98 2.89 0.70 4.44
C PHE A 98 4.30 1.23 4.68
N HIS A 99 5.24 0.89 3.80
CA HIS A 99 6.54 1.54 3.71
C HIS A 99 6.59 2.50 2.51
N LEU A 100 7.58 3.38 2.53
CA LEU A 100 7.81 4.36 1.47
C LEU A 100 8.94 3.89 0.57
N ASP A 101 8.66 3.70 -0.71
CA ASP A 101 9.65 3.41 -1.74
C ASP A 101 9.85 4.62 -2.65
N ALA A 102 11.10 4.97 -2.95
CA ALA A 102 11.39 6.08 -3.84
C ALA A 102 11.00 5.74 -5.28
N CYS A 103 10.32 6.67 -5.96
CA CYS A 103 9.92 6.53 -7.36
C CYS A 103 10.11 7.85 -8.12
N GLU A 104 9.86 7.82 -9.43
CA GLU A 104 9.91 9.05 -10.23
C GLU A 104 8.90 10.08 -9.69
N GLY A 105 9.38 11.28 -9.39
CA GLY A 105 8.55 12.38 -8.89
C GLY A 105 8.10 12.29 -7.43
N GLY A 106 8.47 11.26 -6.66
CA GLY A 106 8.05 11.15 -5.26
C GLY A 106 8.35 9.83 -4.57
N TYR A 107 7.39 9.36 -3.77
CA TYR A 107 7.48 8.11 -3.02
C TYR A 107 6.16 7.35 -3.12
N SER A 108 6.22 6.06 -3.45
CA SER A 108 5.07 5.16 -3.42
C SER A 108 4.85 4.63 -2.00
N LEU A 109 3.58 4.39 -1.66
CA LEU A 109 3.20 3.66 -0.45
C LEU A 109 3.01 2.19 -0.84
N VAL A 110 3.82 1.31 -0.27
CA VAL A 110 3.81 -0.12 -0.57
C VAL A 110 3.40 -0.90 0.66
N LEU A 111 2.48 -1.84 0.51
CA LEU A 111 1.94 -2.63 1.62
C LEU A 111 3.05 -3.41 2.32
N ALA A 112 3.11 -3.27 3.64
CA ALA A 112 4.07 -3.97 4.47
C ALA A 112 3.46 -5.25 5.05
N GLU A 113 4.28 -6.28 5.23
CA GLU A 113 3.88 -7.54 5.89
C GLU A 113 3.43 -7.30 7.34
N ASP A 114 4.12 -6.39 8.05
CA ASP A 114 3.77 -5.99 9.40
C ASP A 114 4.12 -4.52 9.69
N GLY A 115 3.68 -4.03 10.85
CA GLY A 115 3.94 -2.67 11.32
C GLY A 115 5.27 -2.48 12.05
N LYS A 116 6.25 -3.39 11.90
CA LYS A 116 7.51 -3.37 12.67
C LYS A 116 8.68 -2.77 11.91
N GLN A 117 8.50 -2.37 10.66
CA GLN A 117 9.59 -1.80 9.88
C GLN A 117 10.08 -0.47 10.49
N ASN A 118 11.38 -0.40 10.74
CA ASN A 118 12.03 0.82 11.25
C ASN A 118 12.17 1.85 10.13
N LEU A 119 11.39 2.92 10.21
CA LEU A 119 11.41 4.08 9.28
C LEU A 119 12.69 4.92 9.38
N PHE A 120 13.32 4.92 10.55
CA PHE A 120 14.49 5.74 10.85
C PHE A 120 15.72 4.88 11.12
N GLU A 121 16.88 5.40 10.75
CA GLU A 121 18.19 4.84 11.10
C GLU A 121 18.99 5.85 11.92
N TRP A 122 19.70 5.38 12.94
CA TRP A 122 20.48 6.22 13.84
C TRP A 122 21.76 6.73 13.19
N ILE A 123 22.10 7.99 13.47
CA ILE A 123 23.35 8.64 13.03
C ILE A 123 24.28 8.81 14.23
N SER A 124 23.84 9.58 15.22
CA SER A 124 24.62 9.93 16.41
C SER A 124 23.71 10.44 17.53
N SER A 125 24.23 10.49 18.76
CA SER A 125 23.51 11.05 19.91
C SER A 125 24.23 12.28 20.43
N PRO A 126 23.74 13.51 20.15
CA PRO A 126 24.39 14.74 20.62
C PRO A 126 24.35 14.89 22.15
N ASN A 127 23.39 14.23 22.83
CA ASN A 127 23.33 14.11 24.28
C ASN A 127 22.42 12.94 24.68
N GLU A 128 22.26 12.70 25.98
CA GLU A 128 21.44 11.60 26.53
C GLU A 128 19.95 11.70 26.18
N ARG A 129 19.45 12.89 25.80
CA ARG A 129 18.03 13.13 25.53
C ARG A 129 17.68 13.01 24.05
N PHE A 130 18.62 13.34 23.16
CA PHE A 130 18.35 13.50 21.73
C PHE A 130 19.27 12.62 20.89
N SER A 131 18.73 12.10 19.79
CA SER A 131 19.50 11.40 18.76
C SER A 131 19.22 11.98 17.39
N PHE A 132 20.27 12.17 16.59
CA PHE A 132 20.13 12.35 15.16
C PHE A 132 19.83 11.00 14.52
N VAL A 133 18.80 10.99 13.69
CA VAL A 133 18.38 9.87 12.87
C VAL A 133 18.11 10.39 11.47
N TYR A 134 18.12 9.55 10.45
CA TYR A 134 17.54 9.91 9.16
C TYR A 134 16.41 8.97 8.78
N MET A 135 15.42 9.49 8.05
CA MET A 135 14.37 8.68 7.46
C MET A 135 14.94 7.92 6.27
N LYS A 136 14.84 6.59 6.26
CA LYS A 136 15.49 5.74 5.25
C LYS A 136 15.07 6.06 3.82
N ALA A 137 13.78 6.37 3.61
CA ALA A 137 13.25 6.67 2.28
C ALA A 137 13.84 7.95 1.68
N THR A 138 14.01 9.00 2.49
CA THR A 138 14.33 10.36 2.00
C THR A 138 15.76 10.82 2.31
N ASN A 139 16.45 10.09 3.19
CA ASN A 139 17.69 10.45 3.87
C ASN A 139 17.64 11.77 4.66
N ILE A 140 16.45 12.38 4.82
CA ILE A 140 16.29 13.61 5.60
C ILE A 140 16.52 13.33 7.08
N VAL A 141 17.24 14.24 7.73
CA VAL A 141 17.68 14.13 9.11
C VAL A 141 16.60 14.66 10.05
N TYR A 142 16.38 13.92 11.13
CA TYR A 142 15.46 14.23 12.22
C TYR A 142 16.18 14.15 13.56
N ILE A 143 15.66 14.88 14.53
CA ILE A 143 16.02 14.77 15.94
C ILE A 143 14.94 13.92 16.62
N LYS A 144 15.34 12.77 17.16
CA LYS A 144 14.52 11.92 18.00
C LYS A 144 14.72 12.29 19.47
N ASN A 145 13.64 12.64 20.16
CA ASN A 145 13.64 12.73 21.61
C ASN A 145 13.47 11.33 22.21
N ILE A 146 14.51 10.81 22.87
CA ILE A 146 14.52 9.42 23.36
C ILE A 146 13.51 9.22 24.49
N ARG A 147 13.23 10.26 25.28
CA ARG A 147 12.32 10.18 26.43
C ARG A 147 10.86 10.14 26.02
N THR A 148 10.48 10.93 25.01
CA THR A 148 9.07 11.01 24.56
C THR A 148 8.78 10.13 23.36
N GLY A 149 9.79 9.76 22.58
CA GLY A 149 9.64 9.05 21.31
C GLY A 149 9.33 9.97 20.12
N ASP A 150 9.23 11.28 20.33
CA ASP A 150 8.89 12.24 19.28
C ASP A 150 10.06 12.45 18.30
N TYR A 151 9.70 12.74 17.05
CA TYR A 151 10.63 13.07 15.98
C TYR A 151 10.35 14.49 15.47
N PHE A 152 11.40 15.25 15.24
CA PHE A 152 11.32 16.60 14.69
C PHE A 152 12.31 16.71 13.52
N PRO A 153 11.98 17.36 12.41
CA PRO A 153 12.94 17.57 11.35
C PRO A 153 14.11 18.42 11.85
N PHE A 154 15.33 18.07 11.47
CA PHE A 154 16.47 18.95 11.64
C PHE A 154 16.42 20.03 10.55
N ILE A 155 16.38 21.29 10.97
CA ILE A 155 16.34 22.45 10.10
C ILE A 155 17.64 23.23 10.29
N SER A 156 18.33 23.52 9.19
CA SER A 156 19.55 24.33 9.21
C SER A 156 19.26 25.79 9.57
N GLU A 157 20.30 26.56 9.84
CA GLU A 157 20.18 28.01 10.06
C GLU A 157 19.56 28.75 8.87
N ASN A 158 19.68 28.19 7.66
CA ASN A 158 19.10 28.74 6.43
C ASN A 158 17.64 28.29 6.21
N GLY A 159 17.03 27.59 7.17
CA GLY A 159 15.66 27.11 7.08
C GLY A 159 15.48 25.90 6.15
N LYS A 160 16.56 25.19 5.82
CA LYS A 160 16.54 24.03 4.92
C LYS A 160 16.56 22.72 5.67
N TYR A 161 16.06 21.67 5.05
CA TYR A 161 16.27 20.31 5.52
C TYR A 161 17.71 19.87 5.25
N CYS A 162 18.21 18.91 6.02
CA CYS A 162 19.51 18.30 5.76
C CYS A 162 19.39 16.80 5.49
N ARG A 163 20.29 16.26 4.67
CA ARG A 163 20.58 14.83 4.52
C ARG A 163 21.87 14.46 5.21
N TYR A 164 21.98 13.21 5.64
CA TYR A 164 23.24 12.68 6.15
C TYR A 164 24.11 12.11 5.02
N ASP A 165 25.26 12.73 4.79
CA ASP A 165 26.30 12.17 3.92
C ASP A 165 27.13 11.16 4.74
N LYS A 166 26.89 9.87 4.50
CA LYS A 166 27.62 8.77 5.16
C LYS A 166 29.10 8.71 4.80
N VAL A 167 29.49 9.21 3.62
CA VAL A 167 30.88 9.17 3.14
C VAL A 167 31.69 10.27 3.81
N GLN A 168 31.15 11.48 3.86
CA GLN A 168 31.82 12.63 4.47
C GLN A 168 31.60 12.73 5.98
N GLY A 169 30.59 12.03 6.51
CA GLY A 169 30.23 12.07 7.92
C GLY A 169 29.61 13.41 8.36
N MET A 170 28.90 14.11 7.45
CA MET A 170 28.33 15.43 7.72
C MET A 170 26.86 15.55 7.29
N LEU A 171 26.18 16.57 7.82
CA LEU A 171 24.83 16.92 7.40
C LEU A 171 24.91 17.98 6.28
N VAL A 172 24.24 17.72 5.15
CA VAL A 172 24.28 18.57 3.96
C VAL A 172 22.87 19.10 3.68
N GLU A 173 22.74 20.41 3.47
CA GLU A 173 21.45 21.03 3.13
C GLU A 173 20.89 20.51 1.80
N VAL A 174 19.56 20.45 1.69
CA VAL A 174 18.81 20.14 0.47
C VAL A 174 17.92 21.31 0.09
#